data_AF-A0A833GEH6-F1
#
_entry.id   AF-A0A833GEH6-F1
#
_cell.length_a   1.000
_cell.length_b   1.000
_cell.length_c   1.000
_cell.angle_alpha   90.00
_cell.angle_beta   90.00
_cell.angle_gamma   90.00
#
_symmetry.space_group_name_H-M   'P 1'
#
loop_
_entity.id
_entity.type
_entity.pdbx_description
1 polymer ?
#
loop_
_entity_poly.entity_id
_entity_poly.type
_entity_poly.pdbx_seq_one_letter_code
_entity_poly.pdbx_strand_id
1 'polypeptide(L)'
;MKKPYGKRPKTSKAAPPSAAPESTAFKIRLRGKDNAPLTIPDLNQGLYEAMRRLSRYGGYRAKWATLYLTLVDENGQEVRINEEGEWTIFPYQSAADEHDA
;
A
#
# COMPACT_ATOMS: atom_id res chain seq x y z
N MET A 1 -54.22 -37.63 -13.30
CA MET A 1 -53.48 -36.35 -13.42
C MET A 1 -51.99 -36.62 -13.32
N LYS A 2 -51.21 -36.26 -14.35
CA LYS A 2 -49.75 -36.48 -14.44
C LYS A 2 -49.02 -35.45 -13.56
N LYS A 3 -48.09 -35.89 -12.70
CA LYS A 3 -47.12 -35.00 -12.02
C LYS A 3 -45.88 -34.86 -12.92
N PRO A 4 -45.47 -33.66 -13.35
CA PRO A 4 -44.26 -33.51 -14.13
C PRO A 4 -43.02 -33.46 -13.24
N TYR A 5 -41.95 -34.06 -13.78
CA TYR A 5 -40.59 -34.04 -13.28
C TYR A 5 -40.00 -32.63 -13.43
N GLY A 6 -39.37 -32.10 -12.39
CA GLY A 6 -38.66 -30.81 -12.43
C GLY A 6 -37.60 -30.74 -11.34
N LYS A 7 -36.34 -30.91 -11.74
CA LYS A 7 -35.16 -30.81 -10.88
C LYS A 7 -35.06 -29.40 -10.28
N ARG A 8 -34.93 -29.28 -8.96
CA ARG A 8 -34.58 -28.01 -8.29
C ARG A 8 -33.14 -27.62 -8.63
N PRO A 9 -32.83 -26.38 -9.03
CA PRO A 9 -31.46 -25.92 -9.12
C PRO A 9 -30.86 -25.83 -7.71
N LYS A 10 -29.75 -26.53 -7.48
CA LYS A 10 -28.93 -26.35 -6.29
C LYS A 10 -28.38 -24.93 -6.32
N THR A 11 -28.86 -24.09 -5.42
CA THR A 11 -28.19 -22.83 -5.07
C THR A 11 -26.85 -23.21 -4.43
N SER A 12 -25.78 -23.15 -5.22
CA SER A 12 -24.42 -23.14 -4.69
C SER A 12 -24.28 -21.86 -3.89
N LYS A 13 -24.45 -21.95 -2.57
CA LYS A 13 -23.96 -20.92 -1.66
C LYS A 13 -22.48 -20.74 -1.98
N ALA A 14 -22.12 -19.60 -2.56
CA ALA A 14 -20.72 -19.22 -2.73
C ALA A 14 -20.05 -19.38 -1.36
N ALA A 15 -18.92 -20.09 -1.34
CA ALA A 15 -18.12 -20.20 -0.14
C ALA A 15 -17.81 -18.77 0.36
N PRO A 16 -17.82 -18.53 1.69
CA PRO A 16 -17.37 -17.25 2.21
C PRO A 16 -15.95 -16.99 1.67
N PRO A 17 -15.60 -15.73 1.32
CA PRO A 17 -14.27 -15.41 0.85
C PRO A 17 -13.28 -15.97 1.87
N SER A 18 -12.41 -16.88 1.42
CA SER A 18 -11.32 -17.40 2.23
C SER A 18 -10.59 -16.20 2.80
N ALA A 19 -10.50 -16.13 4.13
CA ALA A 19 -9.75 -15.08 4.82
C ALA A 19 -8.41 -14.90 4.11
N ALA A 20 -8.12 -13.67 3.68
CA ALA A 20 -6.87 -13.36 3.00
C ALA A 20 -5.72 -13.85 3.90
N PRO A 21 -4.70 -14.53 3.35
CA PRO A 21 -3.62 -15.09 4.14
C PRO A 21 -2.99 -14.00 5.01
N GLU A 22 -2.73 -14.29 6.29
CA GLU A 22 -2.05 -13.37 7.19
C GLU A 22 -0.69 -13.00 6.57
N SER A 23 -0.53 -11.72 6.26
CA SER A 23 0.70 -11.20 5.66
C SER A 23 1.81 -11.22 6.69
N THR A 24 2.95 -11.82 6.34
CA THR A 24 4.18 -11.78 7.14
C THR A 24 4.91 -10.43 7.04
N ALA A 25 4.36 -9.47 6.28
CA ALA A 25 4.97 -8.16 6.09
C ALA A 25 4.92 -7.30 7.36
N PHE A 26 6.02 -6.62 7.67
CA PHE A 26 6.08 -5.65 8.74
C PHE A 26 5.48 -4.32 8.30
N LYS A 27 4.37 -3.90 8.93
CA LYS A 27 3.68 -2.65 8.59
C LYS A 27 4.19 -1.47 9.43
N ILE A 28 4.73 -0.45 8.77
CA ILE A 28 5.08 0.83 9.38
C ILE A 28 3.97 1.83 9.10
N ARG A 29 3.42 2.47 10.14
CA ARG A 29 2.42 3.55 10.01
C ARG A 29 3.02 4.84 10.52
N LEU A 30 3.11 5.85 9.65
CA LEU A 30 3.45 7.22 10.01
C LEU A 30 2.16 8.03 10.08
N ARG A 31 1.91 8.72 11.19
CA ARG A 31 0.73 9.55 11.43
C ARG A 31 1.11 10.74 12.30
N GLY A 32 0.44 11.87 12.08
CA GLY A 32 0.54 13.01 12.98
C GLY A 32 -0.10 12.71 14.33
N LYS A 33 0.06 13.64 15.27
CA LYS A 33 -0.65 13.60 16.55
C LYS A 33 -2.16 13.48 16.30
N ASP A 34 -2.85 12.68 17.10
CA ASP A 34 -4.31 12.46 17.00
C ASP A 34 -4.79 11.97 15.62
N ASN A 35 -3.91 11.27 14.88
CA ASN A 35 -4.13 10.78 13.50
C ASN A 35 -4.24 11.88 12.44
N ALA A 36 -3.82 13.11 12.75
CA ALA A 36 -3.77 14.19 11.78
C ALA A 36 -2.88 13.83 10.56
N PRO A 37 -3.19 14.37 9.37
CA PRO A 37 -2.28 14.33 8.23
C PRO A 37 -0.89 14.87 8.60
N LEU A 38 0.15 14.28 8.00
CA LEU A 38 1.52 14.75 8.16
C LEU A 38 1.81 15.84 7.13
N THR A 39 2.56 16.86 7.51
CA THR A 39 3.20 17.74 6.52
C THR A 39 4.30 16.96 5.79
N ILE A 40 4.73 17.43 4.61
CA ILE A 40 5.85 16.81 3.89
C ILE A 40 7.15 16.77 4.73
N PRO A 41 7.52 17.84 5.46
CA PRO A 41 8.64 17.79 6.42
C PRO A 41 8.47 16.70 7.50
N ASP A 42 7.29 16.58 8.11
CA ASP A 42 7.05 15.57 9.15
C ASP A 42 7.12 14.14 8.58
N LEU A 43 6.60 13.95 7.36
CA LEU A 43 6.69 12.70 6.63
C LEU A 43 8.16 12.31 6.38
N ASN A 44 8.98 13.26 5.94
CA ASN A 44 10.42 13.05 5.73
C ASN A 44 11.10 12.61 7.02
N GLN A 45 10.89 13.34 8.12
CA GLN A 45 11.44 12.98 9.43
C GLN A 45 10.96 11.60 9.91
N GLY A 46 9.68 11.28 9.70
CA GLY A 46 9.11 9.98 10.03
C GLY A 46 9.73 8.83 9.23
N LEU A 47 9.98 9.02 7.94
CA LEU A 47 10.67 8.05 7.08
C LEU A 47 12.13 7.87 7.52
N TYR A 48 12.83 8.95 7.85
CA TYR A 48 14.19 8.85 8.38
C TYR A 48 14.25 8.03 9.68
N GLU A 49 13.34 8.29 10.61
CA GLU A 49 13.26 7.53 11.86
C GLU A 49 12.90 6.05 11.61
N ALA A 50 12.00 5.76 10.65
CA ALA A 50 11.69 4.41 10.24
C ALA A 50 12.94 3.67 9.73
N MET A 51 13.71 4.30 8.85
CA MET A 51 14.98 3.75 8.35
C MET A 51 16.02 3.57 9.46
N ARG A 52 16.13 4.54 10.39
CA ARG A 52 17.01 4.43 11.55
C ARG A 52 16.67 3.23 12.41
N ARG A 53 15.38 2.94 12.63
CA ARG A 53 14.95 1.72 13.36
C ARG A 53 15.25 0.46 12.57
N LEU A 54 15.03 0.47 11.25
CA LEU A 54 15.33 -0.67 10.37
C LEU A 54 16.83 -0.98 10.29
N SER A 55 17.71 0.01 10.45
CA SER A 55 19.17 -0.19 10.38
C SER A 55 19.70 -1.24 11.37
N ARG A 56 18.99 -1.46 12.48
CA ARG A 56 19.32 -2.48 13.50
C ARG A 56 19.19 -3.91 12.97
N TYR A 57 18.48 -4.07 11.86
CA TYR A 57 18.16 -5.34 11.21
C TYR A 57 18.99 -5.58 9.95
N GLY A 58 20.19 -4.98 9.85
CA GLY A 58 21.06 -5.01 8.67
C GLY A 58 21.52 -6.41 8.20
N GLY A 59 21.29 -7.46 8.99
CA GLY A 59 21.49 -8.85 8.57
C GLY A 59 20.42 -9.38 7.61
N TYR A 60 19.28 -8.70 7.46
CA TYR A 60 18.21 -9.10 6.55
C TYR A 60 18.22 -8.30 5.25
N ARG A 61 17.56 -8.84 4.22
CA ARG A 61 17.34 -8.18 2.93
C ARG A 61 15.84 -7.99 2.71
N ALA A 62 15.44 -6.79 2.32
CA ALA A 62 14.07 -6.56 1.86
C ALA A 62 13.90 -7.19 0.47
N LYS A 63 12.86 -8.02 0.30
CA LYS A 63 12.49 -8.57 -1.03
C LYS A 63 11.86 -7.49 -1.92
N TRP A 64 11.04 -6.62 -1.32
CA TRP A 64 10.40 -5.45 -1.92
C TRP A 64 9.88 -4.56 -0.78
N ALA A 65 9.64 -3.29 -1.08
CA ALA A 65 8.94 -2.35 -0.21
C ALA A 65 8.15 -1.37 -1.08
N THR A 66 6.93 -1.06 -0.68
CA THR A 66 6.07 -0.11 -1.39
C THR A 66 5.58 0.94 -0.40
N LEU A 67 5.70 2.21 -0.78
CA LEU A 67 5.17 3.34 -0.02
C LEU A 67 3.91 3.83 -0.70
N TYR A 68 2.76 3.60 -0.07
CA TYR A 68 1.49 4.17 -0.50
C TYR A 68 1.30 5.53 0.16
N LEU A 69 1.21 6.58 -0.64
CA LEU A 69 0.96 7.94 -0.17
C LEU A 69 -0.49 8.32 -0.46
N THR A 70 -1.17 8.80 0.57
CA THR A 70 -2.45 9.51 0.44
C THR A 70 -2.20 10.93 0.90
N LEU A 71 -2.24 11.86 -0.05
CA LEU A 71 -2.04 13.28 0.22
C LEU A 71 -3.38 13.98 0.29
N VAL A 72 -3.48 14.99 1.14
CA VAL A 72 -4.64 15.88 1.22
C VAL A 72 -4.19 17.33 1.03
N ASP A 73 -5.03 18.15 0.41
CA ASP A 73 -4.83 19.59 0.30
C ASP A 73 -5.18 20.33 1.60
N GLU A 74 -5.11 21.65 1.56
CA GLU A 74 -5.47 22.54 2.68
C GLU A 74 -6.94 22.40 3.12
N ASN A 75 -7.80 21.91 2.23
CA ASN A 75 -9.22 21.68 2.48
C ASN A 75 -9.51 20.25 2.94
N GLY A 76 -8.49 19.39 3.04
CA GLY A 76 -8.61 17.99 3.39
C GLY A 76 -9.07 17.08 2.25
N GLN A 77 -9.08 17.57 1.00
CA GLN A 77 -9.42 16.76 -0.17
C GLN A 77 -8.22 15.94 -0.62
N GLU A 78 -8.45 14.66 -0.93
CA GLU A 78 -7.38 13.81 -1.45
C GLU A 78 -6.88 14.28 -2.81
N VAL A 79 -5.57 14.38 -2.95
CA VAL A 79 -4.91 14.83 -4.19
C VAL A 79 -3.99 13.76 -4.75
N ARG A 80 -3.89 13.71 -6.07
CA ARG A 80 -2.92 12.89 -6.81
C ARG A 80 -1.78 13.77 -7.29
N ILE A 81 -0.56 13.25 -7.19
CA ILE A 81 0.65 13.97 -7.60
C ILE A 81 0.83 13.93 -9.13
N ASN A 82 0.51 12.81 -9.76
CA ASN A 82 0.56 12.60 -11.21
C ASN A 82 -0.67 11.79 -11.69
N GLU A 83 -0.85 11.69 -13.01
CA GLU A 83 -1.96 10.97 -13.62
C GLU A 83 -1.88 9.45 -13.38
N GLU A 84 -0.65 8.90 -13.43
CA GLU A 84 -0.37 7.49 -13.24
C GLU A 84 -0.60 7.03 -11.79
N GLY A 85 -0.47 7.93 -10.82
CA GLY A 85 -0.68 7.66 -9.39
C GLY A 85 0.45 6.87 -8.73
N GLU A 86 1.57 6.64 -9.44
CA GLU A 86 2.72 5.91 -8.93
C GLU A 86 4.05 6.51 -9.41
N TRP A 87 5.09 6.28 -8.62
CA TRP A 87 6.49 6.47 -9.00
C TRP A 87 7.27 5.21 -8.71
N THR A 88 8.09 4.78 -9.65
CA THR A 88 9.05 3.69 -9.43
C THR A 88 10.44 4.29 -9.29
N ILE A 89 11.02 4.19 -8.10
CA ILE A 89 12.38 4.68 -7.81
C ILE A 89 13.32 3.48 -7.77
N PHE A 90 14.32 3.47 -8.64
CA PHE A 90 15.39 2.46 -8.65
C PHE A 90 16.63 3.03 -7.97
N PRO A 91 16.99 2.61 -6.73
CA PRO A 91 18.05 3.25 -5.95
C PRO A 91 19.46 3.20 -6.57
N TYR A 92 19.66 2.36 -7.58
CA TYR A 92 20.92 2.18 -8.29
C TYR A 92 20.98 2.94 -9.62
N GLN A 93 19.85 3.48 -10.10
CA GLN A 93 19.85 4.43 -11.22
C GLN A 93 20.11 5.80 -10.63
N SER A 94 21.21 6.42 -11.06
CA SER A 94 21.53 7.79 -10.61
C SER A 94 20.65 8.77 -11.37
N ALA A 95 20.35 9.94 -10.80
CA ALA A 95 19.67 11.03 -11.50
C ALA A 95 20.38 11.47 -12.81
N ALA A 96 21.62 11.02 -13.03
CA ALA A 96 22.34 11.17 -14.29
C ALA A 96 21.79 10.30 -15.43
N ASP A 97 21.18 9.15 -15.14
CA ASP A 97 20.61 8.25 -16.16
C ASP A 97 19.24 8.76 -16.68
N GLU A 98 18.63 9.75 -16.01
CA GLU A 98 17.32 10.32 -16.39
C GLU A 98 17.44 11.46 -17.43
N HIS A 99 18.64 12.00 -17.69
CA HIS A 99 18.85 13.14 -18.58
C HIS A 99 19.26 12.78 -20.03
N ASP A 100 19.43 11.50 -20.34
CA ASP A 100 19.86 11.01 -21.66
C ASP A 100 18.69 10.49 -22.54
N ALA A 101 17.44 10.94 -22.31
CA ALA A 101 16.26 10.56 -23.09
C ALA A 101 15.65 11.73 -23.88
#